data_AF-A0A6N7LXA2-F1
#
_entry.id   AF-A0A6N7LXA2-F1
#
_cell.length_a   1.000
_cell.length_b   1.000
_cell.length_c   1.000
_cell.angle_alpha   90.00
_cell.angle_beta   90.00
_cell.angle_gamma   90.00
#
_symmetry.space_group_name_H-M   'P 1'
#
loop_
_entity.id
_entity.type
_entity.pdbx_description
1 polymer ?
#
loop_
_entity_poly.entity_id
_entity_poly.type
_entity_poly.pdbx_seq_one_letter_code
_entity_poly.pdbx_strand_id
1 'polypeptide(L)'
;MNGWKSKKVFLGLAIAVVSLFVFSLIYTTTCRAEEKTNVAAIVTSISGTLEVFPHGTEKWVKARKGMFLYEGDQLKTGANSRAAITFANGIELKINENSTFTIQITEEKEMKNAIDLLIGEIFSKIMIKGVKFEMHTPVAVAAVRGTEFNTNVRKSGLTTVLVYKGIVEVWNELGSVTLTEAKKTVVQPNQAPQPPQEVDLGLEPKWEEEVEIKGSLNIELESSLQVAGLPFWLTIEVLDSKDDRNLDFKEEILLTSTSGTVQFSLDRGRSWRTFPTRVVLKRGWTEVMLKDSRSEKLTVSATYPDLDSAIADINVVPAKEKDLILKIRDGEGEKTLRLKFKR
;
A
#
# COMPACT_ATOMS: atom_id res chain seq x y z
N MET A 1 -70.39 -21.95 29.35
CA MET A 1 -69.68 -20.63 29.38
C MET A 1 -68.14 -20.71 29.32
N ASN A 2 -67.52 -21.85 28.99
CA ASN A 2 -66.04 -22.01 29.10
C ASN A 2 -65.26 -21.97 27.76
N GLY A 3 -65.92 -21.88 26.61
CA GLY A 3 -65.25 -21.92 25.29
C GLY A 3 -64.72 -20.58 24.75
N TRP A 4 -65.19 -19.44 25.28
CA TRP A 4 -64.77 -18.12 24.80
C TRP A 4 -63.41 -17.69 25.38
N LYS A 5 -63.15 -18.00 26.66
CA LYS A 5 -61.90 -17.62 27.31
C LYS A 5 -60.68 -18.33 26.71
N SER A 6 -60.79 -19.60 26.28
CA SER A 6 -59.66 -20.32 25.67
C SER A 6 -59.27 -19.75 24.30
N LYS A 7 -60.23 -19.38 23.45
CA LYS A 7 -59.95 -18.81 22.12
C LYS A 7 -59.20 -17.46 22.19
N LYS A 8 -59.49 -16.62 23.19
CA LYS A 8 -58.76 -15.34 23.39
C LYS A 8 -57.33 -15.56 23.89
N VAL A 9 -57.11 -16.58 24.74
CA VAL A 9 -55.77 -16.94 25.22
C VAL A 9 -54.91 -17.51 24.08
N PHE A 10 -55.48 -18.39 23.24
CA PHE A 10 -54.78 -18.92 22.06
C PHE A 10 -54.46 -17.84 21.02
N LEU A 11 -55.36 -16.88 20.78
CA LEU A 11 -55.13 -15.79 19.85
C LEU A 11 -54.03 -14.83 20.36
N GLY A 12 -54.01 -14.53 21.66
CA GLY A 12 -52.96 -13.71 22.28
C GLY A 12 -51.58 -14.38 22.23
N LEU A 13 -51.52 -15.70 22.45
CA LEU A 13 -50.26 -16.45 22.35
C LEU A 13 -49.71 -16.49 20.92
N ALA A 14 -50.59 -16.62 19.92
CA ALA A 14 -50.19 -16.60 18.51
C ALA A 14 -49.62 -15.24 18.08
N ILE A 15 -50.23 -14.14 18.53
CA ILE A 15 -49.73 -12.78 18.26
C ILE A 15 -48.39 -12.55 18.95
N ALA A 16 -48.21 -13.02 20.19
CA ALA A 16 -46.94 -12.92 20.91
C ALA A 16 -45.81 -13.69 20.19
N VAL A 17 -46.07 -14.91 19.73
CA VAL A 17 -45.09 -15.73 18.99
C VAL A 17 -44.74 -15.10 17.63
N VAL A 18 -45.72 -14.58 16.89
CA VAL A 18 -45.48 -13.88 15.62
C VAL A 18 -44.70 -12.59 15.86
N SER A 19 -45.01 -11.83 16.92
CA SER A 19 -44.28 -10.60 17.24
C SER A 19 -42.83 -10.87 17.65
N LEU A 20 -42.56 -11.95 18.39
CA LEU A 20 -41.20 -12.41 18.71
C LEU A 20 -40.45 -12.92 17.47
N PHE A 21 -41.13 -13.56 16.53
CA PHE A 21 -40.53 -14.01 15.27
C PHE A 21 -40.18 -12.83 14.35
N VAL A 22 -41.05 -11.82 14.27
CA VAL A 22 -40.81 -10.58 13.51
C VAL A 22 -39.71 -9.75 14.17
N PHE A 23 -39.68 -9.67 15.51
CA PHE A 23 -38.58 -9.03 16.24
C PHE A 23 -37.26 -9.77 15.94
N SER A 24 -37.23 -11.10 16.03
CA SER A 24 -36.06 -11.92 15.68
C SER A 24 -35.58 -11.72 14.23
N LEU A 25 -36.50 -11.54 13.27
CA LEU A 25 -36.13 -11.25 11.87
C LEU A 25 -35.53 -9.84 11.70
N ILE A 26 -35.96 -8.85 12.49
CA ILE A 26 -35.46 -7.47 12.43
C ILE A 26 -34.07 -7.33 13.07
N TYR A 27 -33.70 -8.18 14.04
CA TYR A 27 -32.34 -8.19 14.62
C TYR A 27 -31.30 -8.96 13.79
N THR A 28 -31.72 -9.77 12.80
CA THR A 28 -30.79 -10.52 11.94
C THR A 28 -30.33 -9.79 10.69
N THR A 29 -30.79 -8.56 10.44
CA THR A 29 -30.11 -7.65 9.52
C THR A 29 -28.85 -7.08 10.16
N THR A 30 -27.92 -7.96 10.53
CA THR A 30 -26.52 -7.59 10.62
C THR A 30 -26.10 -7.16 9.23
N CYS A 31 -25.92 -5.85 9.06
CA CYS A 31 -25.18 -5.27 7.96
C CYS A 31 -23.89 -6.08 7.80
N ARG A 32 -23.81 -6.92 6.77
CA ARG A 32 -22.53 -7.46 6.31
C ARG A 32 -21.79 -6.27 5.76
N ALA A 33 -21.05 -5.58 6.62
CA ALA A 33 -19.93 -4.79 6.17
C ALA A 33 -19.00 -5.77 5.46
N GLU A 34 -18.95 -5.66 4.14
CA GLU A 34 -17.96 -6.34 3.33
C GLU A 34 -16.60 -5.90 3.89
N GLU A 35 -15.91 -6.82 4.55
CA GLU A 35 -14.59 -6.54 5.11
C GLU A 35 -13.67 -6.34 3.91
N LYS A 36 -13.44 -5.09 3.52
CA LYS A 36 -12.45 -4.74 2.49
C LYS A 36 -11.08 -5.15 3.03
N THR A 37 -10.61 -6.33 2.63
CA THR A 37 -9.37 -6.94 3.15
C THR A 37 -8.10 -6.36 2.53
N ASN A 38 -8.20 -5.56 1.46
CA ASN A 38 -7.06 -5.09 0.70
C ASN A 38 -6.75 -3.62 1.06
N VAL A 39 -5.83 -3.44 2.00
CA VAL A 39 -5.29 -2.13 2.37
C VAL A 39 -4.54 -1.55 1.17
N ALA A 40 -4.98 -0.40 0.67
CA ALA A 40 -4.37 0.29 -0.46
C ALA A 40 -3.13 1.07 -0.03
N ALA A 41 -3.29 1.88 1.02
CA ALA A 41 -2.28 2.80 1.50
C ALA A 41 -2.39 3.02 3.01
N ILE A 42 -1.41 3.72 3.58
CA ILE A 42 -1.43 4.22 4.95
C ILE A 42 -1.20 5.72 4.95
N VAL A 43 -1.85 6.43 5.88
CA VAL A 43 -1.49 7.81 6.18
C VAL A 43 -0.18 7.83 6.95
N THR A 44 0.85 8.37 6.32
CA THR A 44 2.17 8.52 6.92
C THR A 44 2.24 9.83 7.71
N SER A 45 2.21 11.00 7.06
CA SER A 45 2.35 12.29 7.76
C SER A 45 1.07 13.13 7.67
N ILE A 46 0.83 13.97 8.68
CA ILE A 46 -0.21 15.00 8.65
C ILE A 46 0.35 16.26 9.32
N SER A 47 0.37 17.36 8.59
CA SER A 47 0.52 18.71 9.13
C SER A 47 -0.78 19.47 8.86
N GLY A 48 -1.45 19.96 9.90
CA GLY A 48 -2.76 20.58 9.77
C GLY A 48 -3.91 19.56 9.69
N THR A 49 -4.74 19.65 8.65
CA THR A 49 -5.97 18.85 8.50
C THR A 49 -5.94 17.95 7.27
N LEU A 50 -6.20 16.67 7.51
CA LEU A 50 -6.53 15.66 6.51
C LEU A 50 -7.85 14.99 6.93
N GLU A 51 -8.82 14.95 6.03
CA GLU A 51 -10.08 14.25 6.22
C GLU A 51 -10.20 13.12 5.19
N VAL A 52 -10.83 12.02 5.58
CA VAL A 52 -11.15 10.88 4.73
C VAL A 52 -12.67 10.76 4.66
N PHE A 53 -13.21 10.50 3.49
CA PHE A 53 -14.57 10.04 3.27
C PHE A 53 -14.48 8.56 2.90
N PRO A 54 -14.62 7.66 3.89
CA PRO A 54 -14.46 6.24 3.65
C PRO A 54 -15.50 5.74 2.65
N HIS A 55 -15.08 4.90 1.72
CA HIS A 55 -15.96 4.36 0.70
C HIS A 55 -17.17 3.63 1.33
N GLY A 56 -18.37 3.88 0.80
CA GLY A 56 -19.60 3.27 1.31
C GLY A 56 -20.10 3.84 2.63
N THR A 57 -19.53 4.96 3.09
CA THR A 57 -20.04 5.71 4.26
C THR A 57 -20.61 7.06 3.84
N GLU A 58 -21.23 7.77 4.78
CA GLU A 58 -21.95 9.04 4.50
C GLU A 58 -21.26 10.28 5.08
N LYS A 59 -20.11 10.14 5.75
CA LYS A 59 -19.47 11.27 6.45
C LYS A 59 -17.96 11.30 6.31
N TRP A 60 -17.44 12.53 6.25
CA TRP A 60 -16.02 12.81 6.44
C TRP A 60 -15.60 12.52 7.88
N VAL A 61 -14.42 11.93 8.04
CA VAL A 61 -13.77 11.68 9.32
C VAL A 61 -12.35 12.23 9.30
N LYS A 62 -11.89 12.76 10.43
CA LYS A 62 -10.51 13.23 10.54
C LYS A 62 -9.54 12.04 10.43
N ALA A 63 -8.58 12.16 9.52
CA ALA A 63 -7.50 11.19 9.39
C ALA A 63 -6.55 11.28 10.58
N ARG A 64 -5.88 10.17 10.88
CA ARG A 64 -4.77 10.13 11.84
C ARG A 64 -3.58 9.44 11.20
N LYS A 65 -2.37 9.80 11.64
CA LYS A 65 -1.15 9.06 11.31
C LYS A 65 -1.35 7.58 11.62
N GLY A 66 -0.92 6.72 10.71
CA GLY A 66 -1.17 5.29 10.78
C GLY A 66 -2.65 4.92 10.55
N MET A 67 -3.44 5.70 9.82
CA MET A 67 -4.75 5.24 9.36
C MET A 67 -4.56 4.45 8.07
N PHE A 68 -5.15 3.26 7.97
CA PHE A 68 -5.20 2.54 6.69
C PHE A 68 -6.24 3.18 5.79
N LEU A 69 -5.94 3.17 4.51
CA LEU A 69 -6.77 3.70 3.43
C LEU A 69 -7.07 2.57 2.45
N TYR A 70 -8.26 2.61 1.90
CA TYR A 70 -8.80 1.55 1.05
C TYR A 70 -9.20 2.12 -0.30
N GLU A 71 -9.37 1.24 -1.28
CA GLU A 71 -9.91 1.62 -2.58
C GLU A 71 -11.26 2.32 -2.44
N GLY A 72 -11.42 3.42 -3.18
CA GLY A 72 -12.60 4.26 -3.20
C GLY A 72 -12.68 5.27 -2.05
N ASP A 73 -11.74 5.25 -1.11
CA ASP A 73 -11.64 6.30 -0.10
C ASP A 73 -11.28 7.63 -0.79
N GLN A 74 -12.05 8.67 -0.48
CA GLN A 74 -11.74 10.02 -0.92
C GLN A 74 -11.08 10.78 0.23
N LEU A 75 -10.02 11.53 -0.07
CA LEU A 75 -9.27 12.30 0.90
C LEU A 75 -9.25 13.77 0.52
N LYS A 76 -9.20 14.64 1.53
CA LYS A 76 -9.00 16.07 1.32
C LYS A 76 -8.09 16.71 2.38
N THR A 77 -7.20 17.57 1.93
CA THR A 77 -6.37 18.43 2.80
C THR A 77 -6.99 19.82 2.93
N GLY A 78 -6.92 20.39 4.12
CA GLY A 78 -7.38 21.76 4.36
C GLY A 78 -6.39 22.83 3.86
N ALA A 79 -6.73 24.10 4.09
CA ALA A 79 -5.80 25.21 3.92
C ALA A 79 -4.64 25.10 4.92
N ASN A 80 -3.45 25.57 4.54
CA ASN A 80 -2.21 25.48 5.32
C ASN A 80 -1.95 24.06 5.87
N SER A 81 -2.36 23.04 5.12
CA SER A 81 -2.24 21.64 5.52
C SER A 81 -1.41 20.87 4.50
N ARG A 82 -0.73 19.83 4.97
CA ARG A 82 0.02 18.87 4.16
C ARG A 82 -0.25 17.47 4.70
N ALA A 83 -0.15 16.48 3.83
CA ALA A 83 -0.19 15.10 4.25
C ALA A 83 0.80 14.26 3.42
N ALA A 84 1.15 13.09 3.93
CA ALA A 84 1.80 12.07 3.16
C ALA A 84 1.03 10.76 3.31
N ILE A 85 0.91 10.00 2.22
CA ILE A 85 0.40 8.63 2.24
C ILE A 85 1.36 7.72 1.49
N THR A 86 1.39 6.45 1.88
CA THR A 86 2.25 5.45 1.26
C THR A 86 1.44 4.22 0.90
N PHE A 87 1.54 3.79 -0.35
CA PHE A 87 0.89 2.58 -0.85
C PHE A 87 1.64 1.32 -0.45
N ALA A 88 0.92 0.19 -0.43
CA ALA A 88 1.45 -1.14 -0.17
C ALA A 88 2.51 -1.65 -1.19
N ASN A 89 2.88 -0.87 -2.21
CA ASN A 89 3.94 -1.20 -3.15
C ASN A 89 5.04 -0.12 -3.22
N GLY A 90 5.20 0.68 -2.16
CA GLY A 90 6.30 1.65 -2.07
C GLY A 90 6.14 2.88 -2.96
N ILE A 91 4.89 3.25 -3.30
CA ILE A 91 4.58 4.57 -3.87
C ILE A 91 4.31 5.52 -2.71
N GLU A 92 5.03 6.63 -2.66
CA GLU A 92 4.84 7.69 -1.69
C GLU A 92 4.24 8.91 -2.35
N LEU A 93 3.15 9.41 -1.77
CA LEU A 93 2.51 10.63 -2.21
C LEU A 93 2.60 11.66 -1.09
N LYS A 94 3.13 12.83 -1.41
CA LYS A 94 3.01 14.04 -0.59
C LYS A 94 1.90 14.89 -1.19
N ILE A 95 0.98 15.35 -0.35
CA ILE A 95 -0.24 16.04 -0.74
C ILE A 95 -0.18 17.47 -0.21
N ASN A 96 -0.34 18.42 -1.12
CA ASN A 96 -0.34 19.84 -0.84
C ASN A 96 -1.67 20.27 -0.18
N GLU A 97 -1.79 21.52 0.26
CA GLU A 97 -3.05 22.05 0.78
C GLU A 97 -4.17 22.06 -0.27
N ASN A 98 -5.41 22.13 0.20
CA ASN A 98 -6.60 22.29 -0.64
C ASN A 98 -6.70 21.24 -1.76
N SER A 99 -6.21 20.04 -1.50
CA SER A 99 -6.23 18.94 -2.45
C SER A 99 -7.38 18.00 -2.15
N THR A 100 -8.01 17.45 -3.19
CA THR A 100 -9.03 16.40 -3.08
C THR A 100 -8.73 15.31 -4.08
N PHE A 101 -8.65 14.08 -3.61
CA PHE A 101 -8.29 12.94 -4.44
C PHE A 101 -8.95 11.65 -3.96
N THR A 102 -9.12 10.69 -4.85
CA THR A 102 -9.69 9.37 -4.55
C THR A 102 -8.66 8.28 -4.83
N ILE A 103 -8.58 7.29 -3.96
CA ILE A 103 -7.73 6.11 -4.15
C ILE A 103 -8.43 5.13 -5.10
N GLN A 104 -7.73 4.71 -6.15
CA GLN A 104 -8.19 3.70 -7.10
C GLN A 104 -7.20 2.54 -7.15
N ILE A 105 -7.71 1.31 -7.25
CA ILE A 105 -6.91 0.11 -7.52
C ILE A 105 -7.50 -0.52 -8.78
N THR A 106 -6.81 -0.38 -9.90
CA THR A 106 -7.35 -0.84 -11.19
C THR A 106 -7.20 -2.35 -11.38
N GLU A 107 -6.22 -3.00 -10.74
CA GLU A 107 -6.02 -4.45 -10.83
C GLU A 107 -5.42 -5.05 -9.53
N GLU A 108 -6.20 -5.81 -8.76
CA GLU A 108 -5.77 -6.47 -7.52
C GLU A 108 -4.57 -7.42 -7.70
N LYS A 109 -4.44 -8.05 -8.87
CA LYS A 109 -3.35 -9.02 -9.16
C LYS A 109 -2.04 -8.36 -9.60
N GLU A 110 -2.09 -7.20 -10.25
CA GLU A 110 -0.90 -6.48 -10.73
C GLU A 110 -0.50 -5.31 -9.82
N MET A 111 -1.30 -4.99 -8.78
CA MET A 111 -1.09 -3.83 -7.91
C MET A 111 -0.94 -2.53 -8.72
N LYS A 112 -1.74 -2.38 -9.79
CA LYS A 112 -1.86 -1.11 -10.50
C LYS A 112 -2.57 -0.13 -9.58
N ASN A 113 -1.79 0.78 -9.01
CA ASN A 113 -2.30 1.83 -8.15
C ASN A 113 -2.58 3.06 -8.98
N ALA A 114 -3.73 3.66 -8.75
CA ALA A 114 -4.11 4.92 -9.36
C ALA A 114 -4.63 5.90 -8.31
N ILE A 115 -4.49 7.18 -8.62
CA ILE A 115 -5.12 8.27 -7.89
C ILE A 115 -5.95 9.08 -8.86
N ASP A 116 -7.20 9.33 -8.50
CA ASP A 116 -8.00 10.37 -9.16
C ASP A 116 -7.79 11.69 -8.41
N LEU A 117 -6.94 12.57 -8.94
CA LEU A 117 -6.73 13.91 -8.40
C LEU A 117 -7.74 14.88 -9.01
N LEU A 118 -8.75 15.26 -8.21
CA LEU A 118 -9.81 16.17 -8.65
C LEU A 118 -9.33 17.63 -8.69
N ILE A 119 -8.60 18.05 -7.67
CA ILE A 119 -8.07 19.41 -7.51
C ILE A 119 -6.91 19.38 -6.51
N GLY A 120 -5.98 20.32 -6.65
CA GLY A 120 -4.85 20.51 -5.75
C GLY A 120 -3.57 19.97 -6.34
N GLU A 121 -2.64 19.53 -5.49
CA GLU A 121 -1.28 19.20 -5.93
C GLU A 121 -0.71 18.02 -5.15
N ILE A 122 -0.14 17.07 -5.89
CA ILE A 122 0.46 15.86 -5.34
C ILE A 122 1.84 15.65 -5.97
N PHE A 123 2.85 15.58 -5.10
CA PHE A 123 4.17 15.08 -5.43
C PHE A 123 4.18 13.56 -5.23
N SER A 124 4.64 12.83 -6.24
CA SER A 124 4.63 11.37 -6.28
C SER A 124 6.04 10.82 -6.45
N LYS A 125 6.45 9.91 -5.57
CA LYS A 125 7.74 9.20 -5.61
C LYS A 125 7.51 7.70 -5.68
N ILE A 126 7.92 7.08 -6.79
CA ILE A 126 7.80 5.65 -7.03
C ILE A 126 9.16 5.01 -6.79
N MET A 127 9.30 4.38 -5.62
CA MET A 127 10.61 3.92 -5.16
C MET A 127 11.02 2.57 -5.78
N ILE A 128 10.05 1.70 -6.07
CA ILE A 128 10.31 0.36 -6.60
C ILE A 128 10.21 0.38 -8.13
N LYS A 129 11.28 -0.08 -8.81
CA LYS A 129 11.30 -0.22 -10.27
C LYS A 129 10.25 -1.23 -10.74
N GLY A 130 9.55 -0.90 -11.82
CA GLY A 130 8.54 -1.78 -12.43
C GLY A 130 7.15 -1.67 -11.80
N VAL A 131 7.00 -1.00 -10.65
CA VAL A 131 5.69 -0.62 -10.13
C VAL A 131 5.05 0.38 -11.09
N LYS A 132 3.84 0.05 -11.55
CA LYS A 132 3.02 0.92 -12.39
C LYS A 132 2.18 1.82 -11.47
N PHE A 133 2.15 3.11 -11.79
CA PHE A 133 1.29 4.07 -11.12
C PHE A 133 0.67 4.99 -12.17
N GLU A 134 -0.58 5.37 -11.95
CA GLU A 134 -1.29 6.32 -12.79
C GLU A 134 -1.90 7.44 -11.94
N MET A 135 -1.64 8.68 -12.34
CA MET A 135 -2.31 9.86 -11.81
C MET A 135 -3.38 10.28 -12.82
N HIS A 136 -4.63 10.10 -12.45
CA HIS A 136 -5.79 10.49 -13.24
C HIS A 136 -6.21 11.88 -12.83
N THR A 137 -6.45 12.74 -13.81
CA THR A 137 -6.96 14.10 -13.62
C THR A 137 -8.17 14.31 -14.53
N PRO A 138 -8.97 15.38 -14.34
CA PRO A 138 -10.14 15.62 -15.19
C PRO A 138 -9.82 15.75 -16.69
N VAL A 139 -8.57 16.01 -17.08
CA VAL A 139 -8.19 16.31 -18.47
C VAL A 139 -7.10 15.40 -19.05
N ALA A 140 -6.46 14.57 -18.24
CA ALA A 140 -5.36 13.70 -18.66
C ALA A 140 -5.03 12.61 -17.64
N VAL A 141 -4.35 11.57 -18.12
CA VAL A 141 -3.70 10.54 -17.32
C VAL A 141 -2.19 10.73 -17.43
N ALA A 142 -1.50 10.71 -16.28
CA ALA A 142 -0.04 10.63 -16.21
C ALA A 142 0.37 9.24 -15.70
N ALA A 143 0.95 8.43 -16.58
CA ALA A 143 1.37 7.07 -16.32
C ALA A 143 2.89 6.99 -16.16
N VAL A 144 3.37 6.24 -15.17
CA VAL A 144 4.78 6.27 -14.78
C VAL A 144 5.44 4.92 -14.66
N ARG A 145 6.77 4.94 -14.84
CA ARG A 145 7.68 3.82 -14.56
C ARG A 145 8.91 4.35 -13.79
N GLY A 146 8.85 4.28 -12.46
CA GLY A 146 9.98 4.63 -11.57
C GLY A 146 10.36 6.11 -11.58
N THR A 147 9.42 6.99 -11.21
CA THR A 147 9.58 8.44 -11.32
C THR A 147 9.37 9.21 -10.02
N GLU A 148 9.94 10.41 -10.00
CA GLU A 148 9.63 11.48 -9.07
C GLU A 148 9.01 12.62 -9.88
N PHE A 149 7.74 12.92 -9.64
CA PHE A 149 7.00 13.89 -10.44
C PHE A 149 5.92 14.59 -9.61
N ASN A 150 5.58 15.81 -10.01
CA ASN A 150 4.52 16.60 -9.41
C ASN A 150 3.36 16.76 -10.38
N THR A 151 2.13 16.68 -9.86
CA THR A 151 0.90 16.96 -10.61
C THR A 151 0.09 18.02 -9.88
N ASN A 152 -0.18 19.14 -10.55
CA ASN A 152 -0.99 20.24 -10.04
C ASN A 152 -2.25 20.40 -10.91
N VAL A 153 -3.43 20.26 -10.30
CA VAL A 153 -4.74 20.43 -10.94
C VAL A 153 -5.41 21.66 -10.35
N ARG A 154 -5.60 22.69 -11.19
CA ARG A 154 -6.30 23.91 -10.81
C ARG A 154 -7.82 23.72 -10.86
N LYS A 155 -8.57 24.61 -10.20
CA LYS A 155 -10.05 24.64 -10.24
C LYS A 155 -10.64 24.69 -11.66
N SER A 156 -9.90 25.25 -12.63
CA SER A 156 -10.29 25.27 -14.03
C SER A 156 -10.17 23.91 -14.74
N GLY A 157 -9.63 22.88 -14.08
CA GLY A 157 -9.24 21.61 -14.69
C GLY A 157 -7.91 21.66 -15.45
N LEU A 158 -7.20 22.80 -15.42
CA LEU A 158 -5.85 22.88 -16.00
C LEU A 158 -4.91 22.02 -15.16
N THR A 159 -4.29 21.03 -15.79
CA THR A 159 -3.33 20.11 -15.19
C THR A 159 -1.92 20.49 -15.63
N THR A 160 -1.00 20.60 -14.68
CA THR A 160 0.44 20.71 -14.94
C THR A 160 1.13 19.46 -14.39
N VAL A 161 1.98 18.84 -15.19
CA VAL A 161 2.81 17.69 -14.78
C VAL A 161 4.28 18.06 -14.95
N LEU A 162 5.08 17.94 -13.90
CA LEU A 162 6.51 18.23 -13.88
C LEU A 162 7.29 16.99 -13.43
N VAL A 163 8.34 16.61 -14.16
CA VAL A 163 9.18 15.45 -13.84
C VAL A 163 10.51 15.89 -13.23
N TYR A 164 10.76 15.44 -12.00
CA TYR A 164 12.04 15.63 -11.31
C TYR A 164 13.01 14.49 -11.63
N LYS A 165 12.50 13.27 -11.84
CA LYS A 165 13.31 12.10 -12.17
C LYS A 165 12.52 11.05 -12.93
N GLY A 166 13.17 10.42 -13.91
CA GLY A 166 12.61 9.31 -14.68
C GLY A 166 11.77 9.78 -15.88
N ILE A 167 10.76 8.99 -16.24
CA ILE A 167 9.96 9.17 -17.47
C ILE A 167 8.47 9.06 -17.15
N VAL A 168 7.70 10.09 -17.52
CA VAL A 168 6.25 10.15 -17.35
C VAL A 168 5.59 10.30 -18.72
N GLU A 169 4.63 9.43 -19.04
CA GLU A 169 3.79 9.57 -20.21
C GLU A 169 2.48 10.25 -19.81
N VAL A 170 2.17 11.39 -20.43
CA VAL A 170 0.94 12.14 -20.18
C VAL A 170 0.08 12.07 -21.44
N TRP A 171 -1.17 11.64 -21.31
CA TRP A 171 -2.06 11.46 -22.45
C TRP A 171 -3.52 11.73 -22.13
N ASN A 172 -4.28 12.02 -23.18
CA ASN A 172 -5.75 12.00 -23.20
C ASN A 172 -6.23 11.57 -24.59
N GLU A 173 -7.54 11.63 -24.84
CA GLU A 173 -8.14 11.20 -26.12
C GLU A 173 -7.65 12.03 -27.32
N LEU A 174 -7.08 13.22 -27.09
CA LEU A 174 -6.66 14.14 -28.14
C LEU A 174 -5.16 14.02 -28.47
N GLY A 175 -4.36 13.33 -27.64
CA GLY A 175 -2.94 13.10 -27.89
C GLY A 175 -2.14 12.70 -26.65
N SER A 176 -0.84 12.50 -26.85
CA SER A 176 0.09 12.11 -25.79
C SER A 176 1.43 12.85 -25.90
N VAL A 177 2.14 12.93 -24.78
CA VAL A 177 3.48 13.49 -24.67
C VAL A 177 4.29 12.70 -23.63
N THR A 178 5.57 12.46 -23.93
CA THR A 178 6.52 11.87 -22.96
C THR A 178 7.37 12.97 -22.35
N LEU A 179 7.40 13.02 -21.02
CA LEU A 179 8.25 13.89 -20.23
C LEU A 179 9.44 13.11 -19.68
N THR A 180 10.61 13.74 -19.74
CA THR A 180 11.83 13.31 -19.05
C THR A 180 12.14 14.27 -17.91
N GLU A 181 13.16 13.97 -17.11
CA GLU A 181 13.70 14.86 -16.09
C GLU A 181 13.82 16.33 -16.54
N ALA A 182 13.51 17.24 -15.61
CA ALA A 182 13.49 18.69 -15.79
C ALA A 182 12.51 19.21 -16.85
N LYS A 183 11.50 18.40 -17.25
CA LYS A 183 10.46 18.83 -18.18
C LYS A 183 9.07 18.84 -17.57
N LYS A 184 8.25 19.77 -18.05
CA LYS A 184 6.82 19.81 -17.77
C LYS A 184 5.95 19.83 -19.02
N THR A 185 4.69 19.44 -18.86
CA THR A 185 3.60 19.72 -19.80
C THR A 185 2.44 20.37 -19.07
N VAL A 186 1.62 21.09 -19.83
CA VAL A 186 0.34 21.63 -19.40
C VAL A 186 -0.75 21.02 -20.26
N VAL A 187 -1.83 20.59 -19.64
CA VAL A 187 -3.04 20.10 -20.30
C VAL A 187 -4.21 20.99 -19.90
N GLN A 188 -4.84 21.62 -20.89
CA GLN A 188 -6.06 22.40 -20.69
C GLN A 188 -7.29 21.54 -21.00
N PRO A 189 -8.47 21.86 -20.44
CA PRO A 189 -9.71 21.21 -20.83
C PRO A 189 -9.92 21.22 -22.35
N ASN A 190 -10.29 20.07 -22.90
CA ASN A 190 -10.53 19.85 -24.34
C ASN A 190 -9.30 20.12 -25.24
N GLN A 191 -8.08 20.02 -24.72
CA GLN A 191 -6.84 20.12 -25.51
C GLN A 191 -5.94 18.92 -25.26
N ALA A 192 -5.16 18.54 -26.27
CA ALA A 192 -4.08 17.57 -26.10
C ALA A 192 -2.99 18.12 -25.16
N PRO A 193 -2.20 17.25 -24.49
CA PRO A 193 -1.03 17.69 -23.76
C PRO A 193 -0.07 18.53 -24.63
N GLN A 194 0.41 19.64 -24.09
CA GLN A 194 1.35 20.49 -24.81
C GLN A 194 2.72 19.81 -24.96
N PRO A 195 3.52 20.19 -25.98
CA PRO A 195 4.90 19.73 -26.08
C PRO A 195 5.70 19.99 -24.80
N PRO A 196 6.69 19.14 -24.45
CA PRO A 196 7.46 19.30 -23.22
C PRO A 196 8.20 20.63 -23.20
N GLN A 197 8.20 21.29 -22.05
CA GLN A 197 8.96 22.51 -21.78
C GLN A 197 10.02 22.23 -20.73
N GLU A 198 11.25 22.71 -20.97
CA GLU A 198 12.33 22.66 -19.98
C GLU A 198 12.02 23.56 -18.78
N VAL A 199 12.44 23.11 -17.60
CA VAL A 199 12.22 23.77 -16.31
C VAL A 199 13.51 23.75 -15.52
N ASP A 200 13.86 24.89 -14.95
CA ASP A 200 14.89 24.95 -13.93
C ASP A 200 14.29 24.50 -12.59
N LEU A 201 14.62 23.26 -12.19
CA LEU A 201 14.13 22.67 -10.92
C LEU A 201 14.59 23.46 -9.69
N GLY A 202 15.65 24.27 -9.79
CA GLY A 202 16.10 25.13 -8.69
C GLY A 202 15.16 26.29 -8.37
N LEU A 203 14.22 26.61 -9.27
CA LEU A 203 13.25 27.69 -9.13
C LEU A 203 11.84 27.20 -8.76
N GLU A 204 11.59 25.90 -8.84
CA GLU A 204 10.29 25.33 -8.53
C GLU A 204 10.08 25.31 -7.00
N PRO A 205 8.89 25.67 -6.48
CA PRO A 205 8.62 25.66 -5.05
C PRO A 205 8.79 24.25 -4.48
N LYS A 206 9.67 24.13 -3.49
CA LYS A 206 10.00 22.86 -2.83
C LYS A 206 9.11 22.58 -1.61
N TRP A 207 7.81 22.76 -1.76
CA TRP A 207 6.87 22.58 -0.65
C TRP A 207 6.86 21.12 -0.15
N GLU A 208 7.28 20.17 -0.99
CA GLU A 208 7.48 18.77 -0.65
C GLU A 208 8.67 18.55 0.30
N GLU A 209 9.65 19.46 0.33
CA GLU A 209 10.80 19.44 1.25
C GLU A 209 10.49 20.10 2.61
N GLU A 210 9.39 20.85 2.74
CA GLU A 210 8.91 21.37 4.04
C GLU A 210 8.46 20.24 5.00
N VAL A 211 8.39 19.00 4.51
CA VAL A 211 8.31 17.80 5.34
C VAL A 211 9.72 17.44 5.78
N GLU A 212 10.13 17.93 6.94
CA GLU A 212 11.46 17.70 7.52
C GLU A 212 11.80 16.19 7.57
N ILE A 213 12.82 15.76 6.83
CA ILE A 213 13.33 14.38 6.90
C ILE A 213 14.26 14.28 8.10
N LYS A 214 13.90 13.46 9.08
CA LYS A 214 14.57 13.32 10.38
C LYS A 214 15.56 12.17 10.43
N GLY A 215 15.83 11.53 9.30
CA GLY A 215 16.68 10.36 9.18
C GLY A 215 16.25 9.45 8.03
N SER A 216 16.74 8.22 8.04
CA SER A 216 16.44 7.21 7.02
C SER A 216 16.07 5.88 7.66
N LEU A 217 15.33 5.05 6.93
CA LEU A 217 15.20 3.63 7.20
C LEU A 217 16.32 2.89 6.48
N ASN A 218 16.73 1.76 7.04
CA ASN A 218 17.61 0.80 6.40
C ASN A 218 17.02 -0.61 6.54
N ILE A 219 17.16 -1.42 5.50
CA ILE A 219 16.77 -2.84 5.52
C ILE A 219 18.00 -3.67 5.16
N GLU A 220 18.40 -4.54 6.07
CA GLU A 220 19.51 -5.47 5.88
C GLU A 220 19.01 -6.91 5.81
N LEU A 221 19.52 -7.65 4.82
CA LEU A 221 19.29 -9.08 4.64
C LEU A 221 20.41 -9.87 5.31
N GLU A 222 20.06 -10.87 6.12
CA GLU A 222 21.05 -11.75 6.74
C GLU A 222 21.85 -12.56 5.68
N SER A 223 21.23 -12.86 4.54
CA SER A 223 21.90 -13.52 3.42
C SER A 223 21.39 -13.00 2.06
N SER A 224 22.24 -13.05 1.04
CA SER A 224 21.90 -12.58 -0.31
C SER A 224 21.10 -13.60 -1.15
N LEU A 225 20.98 -14.84 -0.68
CA LEU A 225 20.35 -15.95 -1.40
C LEU A 225 19.26 -16.57 -0.54
N GLN A 226 18.01 -16.33 -0.92
CA GLN A 226 16.84 -16.87 -0.22
C GLN A 226 16.31 -18.09 -0.95
N VAL A 227 15.88 -19.11 -0.21
CA VAL A 227 15.40 -20.37 -0.79
C VAL A 227 13.89 -20.48 -0.62
N ALA A 228 13.20 -20.84 -1.69
CA ALA A 228 11.75 -20.99 -1.68
C ALA A 228 11.27 -21.93 -0.57
N GLY A 229 10.36 -21.44 0.27
CA GLY A 229 9.77 -22.14 1.40
C GLY A 229 10.60 -22.11 2.69
N LEU A 230 11.87 -21.66 2.65
CA LEU A 230 12.68 -21.49 3.86
C LEU A 230 12.53 -20.06 4.39
N PRO A 231 12.33 -19.89 5.71
CA PRO A 231 12.24 -18.57 6.30
C PRO A 231 13.62 -17.94 6.46
N PHE A 232 13.69 -16.62 6.35
CA PHE A 232 14.90 -15.82 6.47
C PHE A 232 14.64 -14.51 7.19
N TRP A 233 15.69 -13.91 7.75
CA TRP A 233 15.58 -12.68 8.54
C TRP A 233 15.82 -11.43 7.70
N LEU A 234 15.03 -10.40 8.01
CA LEU A 234 15.26 -9.01 7.68
C LEU A 234 15.46 -8.22 8.96
N THR A 235 16.54 -7.45 9.00
CA THR A 235 16.76 -6.43 10.02
C THR A 235 16.32 -5.10 9.45
N ILE A 236 15.47 -4.38 10.18
CA ILE A 236 15.10 -3.00 9.83
C ILE A 236 15.56 -2.08 10.94
N GLU A 237 16.17 -0.97 10.57
CA GLU A 237 16.63 0.05 11.50
C GLU A 237 16.31 1.46 11.00
N VAL A 238 16.25 2.40 11.93
CA VAL A 238 16.16 3.84 11.68
C VAL A 238 17.52 4.44 11.96
N LEU A 239 18.06 5.15 10.99
CA LEU A 239 19.30 5.89 11.08
C LEU A 239 18.99 7.39 11.20
N ASP A 240 19.81 8.11 11.96
CA ASP A 240 19.75 9.57 12.04
C ASP A 240 20.52 10.23 10.89
N SER A 241 20.67 11.56 10.92
CA SER A 241 21.37 12.32 9.86
C SER A 241 22.88 12.02 9.75
N LYS A 242 23.46 11.27 10.70
CA LYS A 242 24.86 10.84 10.71
C LYS A 242 25.01 9.36 10.32
N ASP A 243 23.92 8.75 9.84
CA ASP A 243 23.82 7.31 9.58
C ASP A 243 24.01 6.43 10.83
N ASP A 244 23.86 7.00 12.03
CA ASP A 244 23.89 6.25 13.29
C ASP A 244 22.48 5.76 13.65
N ARG A 245 22.38 4.56 14.25
CA ARG A 245 21.07 4.03 14.67
C ARG A 245 20.40 4.96 15.68
N ASN A 246 19.19 5.41 15.37
CA ASN A 246 18.37 6.25 16.23
C ASN A 246 17.75 5.43 17.39
N LEU A 247 18.45 5.37 18.52
CA LEU A 247 18.04 4.60 19.69
C LEU A 247 16.77 5.12 20.39
N ASP A 248 16.35 6.35 20.09
CA ASP A 248 15.17 6.96 20.69
C ASP A 248 13.89 6.67 19.89
N PHE A 249 14.03 6.18 18.66
CA PHE A 249 12.90 5.81 17.82
C PHE A 249 12.15 4.58 18.36
N LYS A 250 10.85 4.77 18.64
CA LYS A 250 9.96 3.77 19.28
C LYS A 250 8.56 3.76 18.66
N GLU A 251 8.50 3.81 17.33
CA GLU A 251 7.26 3.96 16.57
C GLU A 251 7.00 2.75 15.65
N GLU A 252 5.78 2.68 15.13
CA GLU A 252 5.40 1.70 14.11
C GLU A 252 5.76 2.19 12.71
N ILE A 253 6.45 1.35 11.94
CA ILE A 253 6.72 1.57 10.51
C ILE A 253 5.83 0.68 9.66
N LEU A 254 5.57 1.07 8.41
CA LEU A 254 4.87 0.24 7.45
C LEU A 254 5.89 -0.57 6.63
N LEU A 255 5.73 -1.89 6.65
CA LEU A 255 6.39 -2.79 5.71
C LEU A 255 5.42 -3.25 4.64
N THR A 256 5.91 -3.31 3.41
CA THR A 256 5.14 -3.72 2.25
C THR A 256 5.95 -4.61 1.32
N SER A 257 5.29 -5.34 0.42
CA SER A 257 5.98 -6.16 -0.56
C SER A 257 5.26 -6.17 -1.90
N THR A 258 6.04 -6.27 -2.98
CA THR A 258 5.52 -6.48 -4.34
C THR A 258 5.02 -7.91 -4.58
N SER A 259 5.35 -8.86 -3.71
CA SER A 259 4.82 -10.23 -3.79
C SER A 259 3.57 -10.37 -2.92
N GLY A 260 2.44 -10.69 -3.53
CA GLY A 260 1.20 -11.02 -2.80
C GLY A 260 1.23 -12.37 -2.07
N THR A 261 2.29 -13.18 -2.24
CA THR A 261 2.42 -14.50 -1.59
C THR A 261 3.45 -14.53 -0.47
N VAL A 262 4.28 -13.49 -0.36
CA VAL A 262 5.29 -13.45 0.70
C VAL A 262 4.59 -13.35 2.05
N GLN A 263 5.02 -14.20 2.96
CA GLN A 263 4.53 -14.22 4.32
C GLN A 263 5.60 -13.68 5.25
N PHE A 264 5.19 -12.94 6.26
CA PHE A 264 6.04 -12.46 7.32
C PHE A 264 5.62 -13.03 8.67
N SER A 265 6.56 -12.98 9.62
CA SER A 265 6.37 -13.38 11.01
C SER A 265 7.10 -12.40 11.94
N LEU A 266 6.39 -11.93 12.97
CA LEU A 266 6.95 -11.08 14.04
C LEU A 266 7.21 -11.87 15.34
N ASP A 267 6.85 -13.15 15.39
CA ASP A 267 6.90 -14.00 16.59
C ASP A 267 7.85 -15.19 16.42
N ARG A 268 8.87 -15.01 15.58
CA ARG A 268 9.91 -16.01 15.27
C ARG A 268 9.35 -17.31 14.67
N GLY A 269 8.36 -17.19 13.80
CA GLY A 269 7.84 -18.25 12.93
C GLY A 269 6.64 -19.00 13.51
N ARG A 270 6.09 -18.56 14.64
CA ARG A 270 4.92 -19.20 15.27
C ARG A 270 3.64 -18.86 14.51
N SER A 271 3.52 -17.65 13.98
CA SER A 271 2.43 -17.23 13.11
C SER A 271 2.93 -16.52 11.86
N TRP A 272 2.25 -16.77 10.73
CA TRP A 272 2.61 -16.24 9.43
C TRP A 272 1.43 -15.43 8.87
N ARG A 273 1.71 -14.24 8.34
CA ARG A 273 0.72 -13.30 7.82
C ARG A 273 1.20 -12.73 6.48
N THR A 274 0.31 -12.16 5.70
CA THR A 274 0.63 -11.51 4.41
C THR A 274 0.72 -9.99 4.58
N PHE A 275 1.54 -9.35 3.75
CA PHE A 275 1.67 -7.90 3.70
C PHE A 275 0.37 -7.19 3.25
N PRO A 276 0.21 -5.88 3.51
CA PRO A 276 1.12 -4.99 4.26
C PRO A 276 1.06 -5.22 5.77
N THR A 277 2.09 -4.78 6.51
CA THR A 277 2.10 -4.89 7.98
C THR A 277 2.77 -3.72 8.66
N ARG A 278 2.35 -3.44 9.90
CA ARG A 278 3.06 -2.53 10.79
C ARG A 278 3.99 -3.30 11.69
N VAL A 279 5.16 -2.72 11.93
CA VAL A 279 6.16 -3.29 12.84
C VAL A 279 6.65 -2.22 13.78
N VAL A 280 6.60 -2.50 15.08
CA VAL A 280 7.11 -1.63 16.12
C VAL A 280 8.62 -1.74 16.17
N LEU A 281 9.33 -0.63 16.00
CA LEU A 281 10.77 -0.59 16.25
C LEU A 281 11.02 -0.29 17.71
N LYS A 282 11.94 -1.03 18.33
CA LYS A 282 12.36 -0.81 19.71
C LYS A 282 13.82 -0.42 19.72
N ARG A 283 14.10 0.80 20.19
CA ARG A 283 15.44 1.39 20.14
C ARG A 283 15.97 1.51 18.71
N GLY A 284 15.09 1.95 17.81
CA GLY A 284 15.43 2.19 16.40
C GLY A 284 15.63 0.96 15.55
N TRP A 285 15.27 -0.25 16.00
CA TRP A 285 15.38 -1.43 15.14
C TRP A 285 14.37 -2.54 15.47
N THR A 286 14.23 -3.48 14.55
CA THR A 286 13.44 -4.71 14.69
C THR A 286 13.92 -5.79 13.72
N GLU A 287 13.58 -7.03 14.00
CA GLU A 287 13.75 -8.18 13.09
C GLU A 287 12.39 -8.70 12.62
N VAL A 288 12.33 -9.11 11.37
CA VAL A 288 11.14 -9.72 10.76
C VAL A 288 11.57 -10.96 10.00
N MET A 289 10.90 -12.09 10.24
CA MET A 289 11.10 -13.27 9.39
C MET A 289 10.22 -13.17 8.17
N LEU A 290 10.77 -13.47 6.99
CA LEU A 290 10.01 -13.65 5.76
C LEU A 290 10.14 -15.07 5.24
N LYS A 291 9.14 -15.52 4.49
CA LYS A 291 9.24 -16.69 3.62
C LYS A 291 8.35 -16.47 2.40
N ASP A 292 8.78 -16.96 1.25
CA ASP A 292 7.92 -17.07 0.06
C ASP A 292 8.08 -18.48 -0.49
N SER A 293 6.97 -19.10 -0.90
CA SER A 293 6.98 -20.42 -1.55
C SER A 293 7.34 -20.33 -3.03
N ARG A 294 7.24 -19.14 -3.64
CA ARG A 294 7.61 -18.93 -5.05
C ARG A 294 9.10 -18.63 -5.18
N SER A 295 9.70 -19.15 -6.24
CA SER A 295 11.09 -18.85 -6.62
C SER A 295 11.13 -17.66 -7.57
N GLU A 296 10.84 -16.47 -7.05
CA GLU A 296 10.74 -15.23 -7.81
C GLU A 296 11.53 -14.11 -7.12
N LYS A 297 11.81 -13.04 -7.87
CA LYS A 297 12.28 -11.79 -7.28
C LYS A 297 11.11 -11.08 -6.64
N LEU A 298 11.29 -10.62 -5.42
CA LEU A 298 10.35 -9.77 -4.71
C LEU A 298 11.11 -8.58 -4.13
N THR A 299 10.37 -7.50 -3.87
CA THR A 299 10.90 -6.32 -3.21
C THR A 299 10.12 -6.11 -1.92
N VAL A 300 10.83 -5.78 -0.85
CA VAL A 300 10.24 -5.34 0.43
C VAL A 300 10.62 -3.89 0.62
N SER A 301 9.65 -3.06 1.00
CA SER A 301 9.92 -1.67 1.37
C SER A 301 9.48 -1.40 2.80
N ALA A 302 10.26 -0.56 3.47
CA ALA A 302 9.98 -0.03 4.79
C ALA A 302 9.81 1.47 4.66
N THR A 303 8.69 1.97 5.18
CA THR A 303 8.30 3.37 5.04
C THR A 303 7.80 3.92 6.36
N TYR A 304 8.13 5.17 6.63
CA TYR A 304 7.69 5.88 7.81
C TYR A 304 7.64 7.39 7.50
N PRO A 305 6.75 8.14 8.16
CA PRO A 305 6.63 9.58 7.92
C PRO A 305 7.90 10.28 8.32
N ASP A 306 8.34 11.25 7.52
CA ASP A 306 9.48 12.10 7.87
C ASP A 306 10.81 11.31 7.94
N LEU A 307 10.88 10.10 7.37
CA LEU A 307 12.12 9.34 7.16
C LEU A 307 12.26 8.99 5.69
N ASP A 308 13.49 8.96 5.19
CA ASP A 308 13.77 8.34 3.89
C ASP A 308 13.49 6.84 3.95
N SER A 309 12.71 6.35 3.01
CA SER A 309 12.29 4.95 2.97
C SER A 309 13.39 4.00 2.51
N ALA A 310 13.30 2.76 2.94
CA ALA A 310 14.24 1.69 2.60
C ALA A 310 13.61 0.64 1.70
N ILE A 311 14.43 0.05 0.84
CA ILE A 311 14.04 -1.05 -0.04
C ILE A 311 15.06 -2.17 0.04
N ALA A 312 14.58 -3.41 0.07
CA ALA A 312 15.39 -4.61 -0.13
C ALA A 312 14.84 -5.42 -1.30
N ASP A 313 15.66 -5.61 -2.33
CA ASP A 313 15.40 -6.55 -3.42
C ASP A 313 15.87 -7.95 -3.00
N ILE A 314 14.94 -8.90 -3.06
CA ILE A 314 15.13 -10.26 -2.57
C ILE A 314 14.95 -11.22 -3.74
N ASN A 315 15.97 -12.03 -4.00
CA ASN A 315 15.91 -13.07 -5.02
C ASN A 315 15.68 -14.43 -4.35
N VAL A 316 14.47 -14.97 -4.49
CA VAL A 316 14.14 -16.30 -3.97
C VAL A 316 14.44 -17.35 -5.04
N VAL A 317 15.42 -18.21 -4.78
CA VAL A 317 15.82 -19.30 -5.66
C VAL A 317 15.05 -20.59 -5.32
N PRO A 318 14.79 -21.47 -6.29
CA PRO A 318 14.14 -22.73 -6.01
C PRO A 318 15.01 -23.59 -5.07
N ALA A 319 14.34 -24.32 -4.17
CA ALA A 319 15.02 -25.32 -3.33
C ALA A 319 15.71 -26.36 -4.22
N LYS A 320 16.97 -26.67 -3.92
CA LYS A 320 17.69 -27.71 -4.65
C LYS A 320 17.18 -29.06 -4.16
N GLU A 321 16.56 -29.84 -5.04
CA GLU A 321 16.28 -31.25 -4.76
C GLU A 321 17.60 -32.01 -4.71
N LYS A 322 17.86 -32.68 -3.59
CA LYS A 322 18.96 -33.62 -3.44
C LYS A 322 18.39 -34.99 -3.20
N ASP A 323 18.84 -35.96 -4.00
CA ASP A 323 18.55 -37.35 -3.74
C ASP A 323 19.71 -37.96 -2.93
N LEU A 324 19.40 -38.51 -1.77
CA LEU A 324 20.28 -39.49 -1.13
C LEU A 324 19.87 -40.86 -1.65
N ILE A 325 20.75 -41.46 -2.43
CA ILE A 325 20.58 -42.82 -2.93
C ILE A 325 21.38 -43.74 -2.01
N LEU A 326 20.68 -44.45 -1.14
CA LEU A 326 21.25 -45.48 -0.28
C LEU A 326 21.17 -46.82 -1.00
N LYS A 327 22.32 -47.43 -1.25
CA LYS A 327 22.42 -48.79 -1.77
C LYS A 327 22.69 -49.73 -0.61
N ILE A 328 21.76 -50.63 -0.34
CA ILE A 328 21.81 -51.60 0.74
C ILE A 328 21.98 -52.97 0.11
N ARG A 329 23.07 -53.67 0.43
CA ARG A 329 23.31 -55.03 -0.05
C ARG A 329 23.07 -56.01 1.09
N ASP A 330 22.16 -56.95 0.89
CA ASP A 330 21.85 -58.04 1.82
C ASP A 330 22.05 -59.41 1.14
N GLY A 331 21.74 -60.49 1.85
CA GLY A 331 21.85 -61.87 1.33
C GLY A 331 20.90 -62.19 0.17
N GLU A 332 19.94 -61.32 -0.15
CA GLU A 332 18.97 -61.45 -1.24
C GLU A 332 19.32 -60.57 -2.45
N GLY A 333 20.25 -59.61 -2.32
CA GLY A 333 20.71 -58.76 -3.43
C GLY A 333 21.01 -57.31 -3.03
N GLU A 334 21.20 -56.44 -4.02
CA GLU A 334 21.36 -54.98 -3.82
C GLU A 334 19.99 -54.29 -3.97
N LYS A 335 19.50 -53.70 -2.87
CA LYS A 335 18.29 -52.87 -2.82
C LYS A 335 18.69 -51.40 -2.80
N THR A 336 17.96 -50.55 -3.53
CA THR A 336 18.22 -49.10 -3.57
C THR A 336 17.07 -48.34 -2.92
N LEU A 337 17.38 -47.52 -1.91
CA LEU A 337 16.47 -46.58 -1.28
C LEU A 337 16.82 -45.16 -1.73
N ARG A 338 15.90 -44.48 -2.40
CA ARG A 338 16.05 -43.08 -2.82
C ARG A 338 15.26 -42.17 -1.88
N LEU A 339 15.97 -41.42 -1.05
CA LEU A 339 15.39 -40.41 -0.17
C LEU A 339 15.54 -39.04 -0.85
N LYS A 340 14.42 -38.39 -1.14
CA LYS A 340 14.40 -37.04 -1.72
C LYS A 340 14.43 -35.99 -0.60
N PHE A 341 15.40 -35.09 -0.64
CA PHE A 341 15.53 -33.95 0.27
C PHE A 341 15.33 -32.65 -0.51
N LYS A 342 14.64 -31.70 0.11
CA LYS A 342 14.61 -30.30 -0.35
C LYS A 342 15.55 -29.51 0.56
N ARG A 343 16.55 -28.83 0.00
CA ARG A 343 17.46 -27.95 0.74
C ARG A 343 17.41 -26.54 0.18
#